data_AF-A0A2H0CZR4-F1
#
_entry.id   AF-A0A2H0CZR4-F1
#
_cell.length_a   1.000
_cell.length_b   1.000
_cell.length_c   1.000
_cell.angle_alpha   90.00
_cell.angle_beta   90.00
_cell.angle_gamma   90.00
#
_symmetry.space_group_name_H-M   'P 1'
#
loop_
_entity.id
_entity.type
_entity.pdbx_description
1 polymer ?
#
loop_
_entity_poly.entity_id
_entity_poly.type
_entity_poly.pdbx_seq_one_letter_code
_entity_poly.pdbx_strand_id
1 'polypeptide(L)'
;MPKKEQFIQSEVREDKIHDRFVIMAPGRSKRPKDVGEEEKFSKKQIEAEKKACVFCPGNQKKVPGLYFAGDKNNWQVKVVKNIFPAVTPENKKVYGYQ
;
A
#
# COMPACT_ATOMS: atom_id res chain seq x y z
N MET A 1 25.03 6.25 -13.81
CA MET A 1 23.87 5.36 -13.56
C MET A 1 24.26 3.96 -13.99
N PRO A 2 24.22 2.95 -13.12
CA PRO A 2 24.63 1.60 -13.51
C PRO A 2 23.67 1.08 -14.59
N LYS A 3 24.22 0.53 -15.67
CA LYS A 3 23.47 -0.05 -16.78
C LYS A 3 22.56 -1.14 -16.24
N LYS A 4 21.25 -1.07 -16.52
CA LYS A 4 20.34 -2.18 -16.24
C LYS A 4 20.76 -3.37 -17.09
N GLU A 5 21.40 -4.36 -16.47
CA GLU A 5 21.49 -5.70 -17.04
C GLU A 5 20.04 -6.21 -17.18
N GLN A 6 19.51 -6.14 -18.40
CA GLN A 6 18.24 -6.77 -18.72
C GLN A 6 18.48 -8.27 -18.74
N PHE A 7 17.99 -8.96 -17.73
CA PHE A 7 17.87 -10.42 -17.76
C PHE A 7 16.98 -10.77 -18.97
N ILE A 8 17.57 -11.38 -20.00
CA ILE A 8 16.83 -11.76 -21.23
C ILE A 8 16.27 -13.18 -21.09
N GLN A 9 16.92 -14.03 -20.30
CA GLN A 9 16.57 -15.45 -20.13
C GLN A 9 15.69 -15.69 -18.90
N SER A 10 14.90 -16.77 -18.95
CA SER A 10 14.13 -17.23 -17.80
C SER A 10 15.02 -18.02 -16.86
N GLU A 11 14.86 -17.81 -15.55
CA GLU A 11 15.64 -18.49 -14.52
C GLU A 11 14.81 -18.74 -13.25
N VAL A 12 15.34 -19.59 -12.37
CA VAL A 12 14.77 -19.85 -11.04
C VAL A 12 15.73 -19.31 -9.98
N ARG A 13 15.23 -18.54 -9.03
CA ARG A 13 15.99 -18.02 -7.88
C ARG A 13 15.38 -18.51 -6.58
N GLU A 14 16.23 -18.72 -5.58
CA GLU A 14 15.80 -19.07 -4.22
C GLU A 14 15.66 -17.80 -3.36
N ASP A 15 14.48 -17.60 -2.79
CA ASP A 15 14.19 -16.58 -1.78
C ASP A 15 14.43 -17.18 -0.40
N LYS A 16 15.65 -17.01 0.11
CA LYS A 16 16.09 -17.54 1.40
C LYS A 16 15.38 -16.91 2.61
N ILE A 17 14.75 -15.75 2.43
CA ILE A 17 14.02 -15.09 3.52
C ILE A 17 12.71 -15.83 3.80
N HIS A 18 12.08 -16.37 2.76
CA HIS A 18 10.78 -17.04 2.85
C HIS A 18 10.82 -18.53 2.48
N ASP A 19 12.02 -19.10 2.32
CA ASP A 19 12.28 -20.51 1.97
C ASP A 19 11.44 -21.00 0.77
N ARG A 20 11.55 -20.31 -0.37
CA ARG A 20 10.79 -20.62 -1.59
C ARG A 20 11.55 -20.32 -2.86
N PHE A 21 11.13 -20.91 -3.98
CA PHE A 21 11.68 -20.62 -5.31
C PHE A 21 10.80 -19.63 -6.09
N VAL A 22 11.43 -18.75 -6.85
CA VAL A 22 10.81 -17.72 -7.69
C VAL A 22 11.25 -17.91 -9.14
N ILE A 23 10.29 -17.94 -10.06
CA ILE A 23 10.56 -17.96 -11.51
C ILE A 23 10.64 -16.53 -12.02
N MET A 24 11.80 -16.15 -12.56
CA MET A 24 12.02 -14.89 -13.24
C MET A 24 11.87 -15.11 -14.76
N ALA A 25 10.83 -14.56 -15.40
CA ALA A 25 10.57 -14.77 -16.82
C ALA A 25 10.19 -13.45 -17.53
N PRO A 26 11.15 -12.56 -17.85
CA PRO A 26 10.90 -11.20 -18.34
C PRO A 26 10.06 -11.14 -19.63
N GLY A 27 10.18 -12.16 -20.49
CA GLY A 27 9.37 -12.28 -21.71
C GLY A 27 7.86 -12.37 -21.47
N ARG A 28 7.40 -12.79 -20.28
CA ARG A 28 5.97 -12.87 -19.94
C ARG A 28 5.26 -11.51 -20.00
N SER A 29 5.99 -10.41 -19.81
CA SER A 29 5.45 -9.05 -19.92
C SER A 29 4.92 -8.68 -21.32
N LYS A 30 5.40 -9.37 -22.36
CA LYS A 30 4.99 -9.15 -23.77
C LYS A 30 3.71 -9.89 -24.15
N ARG A 31 3.15 -10.70 -23.26
CA ARG A 31 1.91 -11.44 -23.54
C ARG A 31 0.77 -10.43 -23.76
N PRO A 32 -0.03 -10.58 -24.84
CA PRO A 32 -1.25 -9.80 -25.01
C PRO A 32 -2.14 -9.92 -23.77
N LYS A 33 -2.72 -8.80 -23.33
CA LYS A 33 -3.70 -8.77 -22.26
C LYS A 33 -5.09 -8.66 -22.90
N ASP A 34 -5.96 -9.61 -22.59
CA ASP A 34 -7.34 -9.62 -23.11
C ASP A 34 -8.23 -8.57 -22.42
N VAL A 35 -7.77 -8.01 -21.30
CA VAL A 35 -8.45 -6.94 -20.54
C VAL A 35 -7.64 -5.66 -20.68
N GLY A 36 -8.30 -4.57 -21.07
CA GLY A 36 -7.72 -3.23 -21.12
C GLY A 36 -7.28 -2.75 -19.74
N GLU A 37 -6.41 -1.75 -19.70
CA GLU A 37 -6.07 -1.09 -18.45
C GLU A 37 -7.33 -0.44 -17.86
N GLU A 38 -7.49 -0.54 -16.54
CA GLU A 38 -8.56 0.17 -15.83
C GLU A 38 -8.51 1.66 -16.15
N GLU A 39 -9.67 2.26 -16.43
CA GLU A 39 -9.73 3.69 -16.71
C GLU A 39 -9.16 4.48 -15.53
N LYS A 40 -8.19 5.34 -15.82
CA LYS A 40 -7.67 6.28 -14.83
C LYS A 40 -8.80 7.24 -14.47
N PHE A 41 -9.13 7.32 -13.19
CA PHE A 41 -10.14 8.24 -12.68
C PHE A 41 -9.95 9.65 -13.26
N SER A 42 -11.03 10.22 -13.80
CA SER A 42 -11.04 11.61 -14.22
C SER A 42 -10.81 12.53 -13.01
N LYS A 43 -10.33 13.76 -13.27
CA LYS A 43 -10.14 14.76 -12.21
C LYS A 43 -11.42 15.00 -11.39
N LYS A 44 -12.59 14.95 -12.03
CA LYS A 44 -13.89 15.11 -11.35
C LYS A 44 -14.20 13.94 -10.41
N GLN A 45 -13.88 12.71 -10.82
CA GLN A 45 -14.04 11.52 -9.96
C GLN A 45 -13.12 11.60 -8.74
N ILE A 46 -11.86 11.99 -8.93
CA ILE A 46 -10.89 12.17 -7.83
C ILE A 46 -11.38 13.22 -6.82
N GLU A 47 -11.98 14.31 -7.30
CA GLU A 47 -12.48 15.37 -6.41
C GLU A 47 -13.73 14.96 -5.64
N ALA A 48 -14.65 14.22 -6.27
CA ALA A 48 -15.79 13.62 -5.58
C ALA A 48 -15.35 12.65 -4.48
N GLU A 49 -14.34 11.82 -4.75
CA GLU A 49 -13.77 10.88 -3.78
C GLU A 49 -13.12 11.58 -2.59
N LYS A 50 -12.46 12.73 -2.79
CA LYS A 50 -11.88 13.50 -1.68
C LYS A 50 -12.91 13.95 -0.65
N LYS A 51 -14.14 14.26 -1.08
CA LYS A 51 -15.22 14.66 -0.15
C LYS A 51 -15.69 13.48 0.70
N ALA A 52 -15.77 12.29 0.11
CA ALA A 52 -16.18 11.06 0.80
C ALA A 52 -15.03 10.38 1.58
N CYS A 53 -13.78 10.68 1.25
CA CYS A 53 -12.62 10.02 1.83
C CYS A 53 -12.47 10.36 3.31
N VAL A 54 -12.67 9.35 4.16
CA VAL A 54 -12.54 9.48 5.61
C VAL A 54 -11.13 9.87 6.03
N PHE A 55 -10.09 9.46 5.30
CA PHE A 55 -8.69 9.74 5.64
C PHE A 55 -8.18 11.10 5.17
N CYS A 56 -8.95 11.85 4.36
CA CYS A 56 -8.53 13.18 3.92
C CYS A 56 -8.43 14.15 5.11
N PRO A 57 -7.45 15.09 5.12
CA PRO A 57 -7.19 15.97 6.27
C PRO A 57 -8.40 16.74 6.79
N GLY A 58 -9.28 17.21 5.90
CA GLY A 58 -10.51 17.92 6.27
C GLY A 58 -11.47 17.07 7.10
N ASN A 59 -11.56 15.77 6.80
CA ASN A 59 -12.44 14.82 7.47
C ASN A 59 -11.80 14.21 8.73
N GLN A 60 -10.48 14.32 8.86
CA GLN A 60 -9.73 13.81 10.01
C GLN A 60 -9.69 14.76 11.21
N LYS A 61 -10.21 15.99 11.12
CA LYS A 61 -10.14 16.99 12.22
C LYS A 61 -10.74 16.51 13.54
N LYS A 62 -11.85 15.75 13.48
CA LYS A 62 -12.55 15.24 14.67
C LYS A 62 -12.01 13.89 15.16
N VAL A 63 -11.12 13.25 14.41
CA VAL A 63 -10.56 11.94 14.77
C VAL A 63 -9.38 12.16 15.72
N PRO A 64 -9.34 11.55 16.92
CA PRO A 64 -8.19 11.64 17.80
C PRO A 64 -6.94 11.01 17.15
N GLY A 65 -5.85 11.77 17.10
CA GLY A 65 -4.55 11.25 16.67
C GLY A 65 -3.76 10.73 17.86
N LEU A 66 -3.15 9.56 17.69
CA LEU A 66 -2.18 8.99 18.64
C LEU A 66 -0.82 9.69 18.52
N TYR A 67 -0.45 10.09 17.30
CA TYR A 67 0.80 10.77 17.00
C TYR A 67 0.64 11.64 15.75
N PHE A 68 1.41 12.73 15.70
CA PHE A 68 1.47 13.65 14.57
C PHE A 68 2.93 13.90 14.22
N ALA A 69 3.29 13.70 12.95
CA ALA A 69 4.56 14.19 12.40
C ALA A 69 4.32 15.60 11.87
N GLY A 70 4.87 16.59 12.58
CA GLY A 70 4.60 18.03 12.36
C GLY A 70 3.52 18.57 13.30
N ASP A 71 2.94 19.71 12.95
CA ASP A 71 1.93 20.38 13.78
C ASP A 71 0.55 19.71 13.70
N LYS A 72 -0.24 19.77 14.77
CA LYS A 72 -1.60 19.18 14.83
C LYS A 72 -2.54 19.66 13.72
N ASN A 73 -2.32 20.87 13.20
CA ASN A 73 -3.14 21.47 12.14
C ASN A 73 -2.54 21.28 10.74
N ASN A 74 -1.22 21.08 10.63
CA ASN A 74 -0.46 20.99 9.39
C ASN A 74 0.48 19.78 9.41
N TRP A 75 -0.06 18.62 9.77
CA TRP A 75 0.71 17.39 9.87
C TRP A 75 0.99 16.81 8.48
N GLN A 76 2.15 16.19 8.33
CA GLN A 76 2.47 15.37 7.15
C GLN A 76 1.94 13.95 7.32
N VAL A 77 1.99 13.44 8.56
CA VAL A 77 1.47 12.12 8.93
C VAL A 77 0.69 12.23 10.23
N LYS A 78 -0.48 11.59 10.28
CA LYS A 78 -1.30 11.43 11.48
C LYS A 78 -1.54 9.95 11.73
N VAL A 79 -1.11 9.47 12.90
CA VAL A 79 -1.38 8.10 13.36
C VAL A 79 -2.72 8.10 14.07
N VAL A 80 -3.63 7.22 13.67
CA VAL A 80 -4.97 7.08 14.24
C VAL A 80 -5.24 5.64 14.62
N LYS A 81 -6.15 5.41 15.57
CA LYS A 81 -6.64 4.05 15.88
C LYS A 81 -7.44 3.53 14.70
N ASN A 82 -7.20 2.27 14.32
CA ASN A 82 -8.07 1.57 13.38
C ASN A 82 -9.43 1.30 14.05
N ILE A 83 -10.52 1.67 13.39
CA ILE A 83 -11.90 1.44 13.89
C ILE A 83 -12.39 0.01 13.64
N PHE A 84 -11.70 -0.75 12.77
CA PHE A 84 -11.89 -2.18 12.52
C PHE A 84 -10.57 -2.93 12.78
N PRO A 85 -10.09 -2.96 14.04
CA PRO A 85 -8.80 -3.58 14.35
C PRO A 85 -8.87 -5.10 14.14
N ALA A 86 -7.87 -5.65 13.46
CA ALA A 86 -7.76 -7.11 13.28
C ALA A 86 -7.43 -7.85 14.60
N VAL A 87 -6.78 -7.17 15.54
CA VAL A 87 -6.40 -7.69 16.85
C VAL A 87 -6.63 -6.63 17.94
N THR A 88 -6.92 -7.08 19.16
CA THR A 88 -7.07 -6.20 20.34
C THR A 88 -6.05 -6.60 21.42
N PRO A 89 -5.52 -5.63 22.19
CA PRO A 89 -4.57 -5.92 23.27
C PRO A 89 -5.10 -6.91 24.32
N GLU A 90 -6.41 -6.96 24.51
CA GLU A 90 -7.07 -7.77 25.53
C GLU A 90 -7.14 -9.27 25.12
N ASN A 91 -6.83 -9.60 23.87
CA ASN A 91 -6.85 -10.97 23.40
C ASN A 91 -5.56 -11.71 23.80
N LYS A 92 -5.67 -12.57 24.82
CA LYS A 92 -4.57 -13.39 25.36
C LYS A 92 -3.91 -14.35 24.36
N LYS A 93 -4.52 -14.59 23.19
CA LYS A 93 -3.95 -15.43 22.11
C LYS A 93 -3.17 -14.62 21.07
N VAL A 94 -3.03 -13.32 21.27
CA VAL A 94 -2.27 -12.45 20.37
C VAL A 94 -0.77 -12.63 20.64
N TYR A 95 -0.02 -12.92 19.57
CA TYR A 95 1.43 -13.15 19.63
C TYR A 95 2.26 -11.86 19.47
N GLY A 96 1.62 -10.68 19.33
CA GLY A 96 2.31 -9.40 19.24
C GLY A 96 1.38 -8.19 19.11
N TYR A 97 1.87 -7.02 19.52
CA TYR A 97 1.19 -5.73 19.39
C TYR A 97 2.06 -4.81 18.51
N GLN A 98 1.43 -3.98 17.66
CA GLN A 98 2.11 -3.07 16.72
C GLN A 98 2.18 -1.64 17.25
#